data_AF-M4RM19-F1
#
_entry.id   AF-M4RM19-F1
#
_cell.length_a   1.000
_cell.length_b   1.000
_cell.length_c   1.000
_cell.angle_alpha   90.00
_cell.angle_beta   90.00
_cell.angle_gamma   90.00
#
_symmetry.space_group_name_H-M   'P 1'
#
loop_
_entity.id
_entity.type
_entity.pdbx_description
1 polymer ?
#
loop_
_entity_poly.entity_id
_entity_poly.type
_entity_poly.pdbx_seq_one_letter_code
_entity_poly.pdbx_strand_id
1 'polypeptide(L)'
;MPKVIAFSLNDYCKLVDNTGRCVREDKAGHITYSHSWILDRLGLNSEQWLTLTTEFEKHFCYAAGAEQIRCEFKPHTGHQRMRGMGKAKTL
;
A
#
# COMPACT_ATOMS: atom_id res chain seq x y z
N MET A 1 -0.93 20.54 -9.13
CA MET A 1 -1.78 19.41 -9.58
C MET A 1 -1.33 18.16 -8.85
N PRO A 2 -2.23 17.30 -8.34
CA PRO A 2 -1.81 16.04 -7.75
C PRO A 2 -1.13 15.19 -8.84
N LYS A 3 0.06 14.66 -8.55
CA LYS A 3 0.73 13.70 -9.43
C LYS A 3 -0.09 12.42 -9.42
N VAL A 4 -0.86 12.19 -10.48
CA VAL A 4 -1.55 10.93 -10.68
C VAL A 4 -0.52 9.91 -11.17
N ILE A 5 -0.50 8.73 -10.55
CA ILE A 5 0.31 7.62 -11.03
C ILE A 5 -0.43 7.00 -12.20
N ALA A 6 0.00 7.28 -13.43
CA ALA A 6 -0.63 6.75 -14.63
C ALA A 6 -0.28 5.26 -14.80
N PHE A 7 -1.25 4.35 -14.75
CA PHE A 7 -1.06 2.93 -15.04
C PHE A 7 -2.22 2.42 -15.90
N SER A 8 -2.00 1.32 -16.65
CA SER A 8 -3.09 0.71 -17.41
C SER A 8 -4.00 -0.12 -16.50
N LEU A 9 -5.27 -0.25 -16.88
CA LEU A 9 -6.21 -1.12 -16.17
C LEU A 9 -5.68 -2.57 -16.07
N ASN A 10 -5.06 -3.06 -17.15
CA ASN A 10 -4.49 -4.40 -17.20
C ASN A 10 -3.41 -4.60 -16.13
N ASP A 11 -2.52 -3.61 -15.96
CA ASP A 11 -1.45 -3.70 -14.98
C ASP A 11 -1.99 -3.63 -13.55
N TYR A 12 -3.04 -2.85 -13.31
CA TYR A 12 -3.77 -2.85 -12.04
C TYR A 12 -4.41 -4.21 -11.75
N CYS A 13 -5.12 -4.80 -12.71
CA CYS A 13 -5.73 -6.12 -12.53
C CYS A 13 -4.68 -7.20 -12.24
N LYS A 14 -3.52 -7.17 -12.93
CA LYS A 14 -2.40 -8.08 -12.65
C LYS A 14 -1.85 -7.89 -11.24
N LEU A 15 -1.69 -6.65 -10.79
CA LEU A 15 -1.23 -6.35 -9.43
C LEU A 15 -2.20 -6.94 -8.39
N VAL A 16 -3.51 -6.77 -8.59
CA VAL A 16 -4.55 -7.28 -7.68
C VAL A 16 -4.57 -8.82 -7.68
N ASP A 17 -4.52 -9.47 -8.84
CA ASP A 17 -4.52 -10.93 -8.93
C ASP A 17 -3.28 -11.53 -8.24
N ASN A 18 -2.10 -10.98 -8.53
CA ASN A 18 -0.86 -11.42 -7.89
C ASN A 18 -0.92 -11.24 -6.37
N THR A 19 -1.45 -10.11 -5.90
CA THR A 19 -1.61 -9.85 -4.46
C THR A 19 -2.53 -10.89 -3.82
N GLY A 20 -3.67 -11.19 -4.44
CA GLY A 20 -4.60 -12.21 -3.94
C GLY A 20 -4.00 -13.60 -3.85
N ARG A 21 -3.16 -13.99 -4.83
CA ARG A 21 -2.42 -15.27 -4.83
C ARG A 21 -1.31 -15.30 -3.77
N CYS A 22 -0.63 -14.18 -3.53
CA CYS A 22 0.40 -14.10 -2.51
C CYS A 22 -0.16 -14.21 -1.09
N VAL A 23 -1.33 -13.62 -0.82
CA VAL A 23 -1.94 -13.61 0.52
C VAL A 23 -2.46 -14.98 0.97
N ARG A 24 -2.90 -15.82 0.02
CA ARG A 24 -3.50 -17.12 0.31
C ARG A 24 -2.51 -18.27 0.11
N GLU A 25 -1.58 -18.41 1.06
CA GLU A 25 -0.59 -19.49 1.09
C GLU A 25 -1.21 -20.90 1.11
N ASP A 26 -2.43 -21.01 1.65
CA ASP A 26 -3.17 -22.26 1.83
C ASP A 26 -3.83 -22.79 0.55
N LYS A 27 -3.74 -22.05 -0.57
CA LYS A 27 -4.45 -22.39 -1.82
C LYS A 27 -3.52 -22.81 -2.95
N ALA A 28 -4.01 -23.75 -3.76
CA ALA A 28 -3.41 -24.10 -5.04
C ALA A 28 -3.33 -22.85 -5.94
N GLY A 29 -2.12 -22.50 -6.38
CA GLY A 29 -1.85 -21.27 -7.12
C GLY A 29 -1.30 -20.13 -6.27
N HIS A 30 -0.93 -20.38 -5.01
CA HIS A 30 -0.04 -19.49 -4.27
C HIS A 30 1.24 -19.24 -5.05
N ILE A 31 1.66 -17.97 -5.06
CA ILE A 31 2.92 -17.55 -5.66
C ILE A 31 3.67 -16.70 -4.65
N THR A 32 5.00 -16.81 -4.66
CA THR A 32 5.84 -15.83 -3.98
C THR A 32 5.73 -14.50 -4.74
N TYR A 33 5.62 -13.39 -4.01
CA TYR A 33 5.44 -12.09 -4.63
C TYR A 33 6.62 -11.75 -5.54
N SER A 34 6.37 -11.70 -6.84
CA SER A 34 7.34 -11.27 -7.84
C SER A 34 7.34 -9.75 -7.97
N HIS A 35 8.50 -9.18 -8.26
CA HIS A 35 8.67 -7.75 -8.51
C HIS A 35 7.59 -7.18 -9.46
N SER A 36 7.00 -6.05 -9.07
CA SER A 36 5.97 -5.36 -9.85
C SER A 36 6.39 -3.92 -10.09
N TRP A 37 6.50 -3.55 -11.36
CA TRP A 37 6.91 -2.21 -11.79
C TRP A 37 5.98 -1.09 -11.27
N ILE A 38 4.73 -1.41 -10.93
CA ILE A 38 3.79 -0.45 -10.29
C ILE A 38 4.24 -0.14 -8.87
N LEU A 39 4.76 -1.14 -8.12
CA LEU A 39 5.23 -0.94 -6.76
C LEU A 39 6.46 -0.05 -6.71
N ASP A 40 7.40 -0.23 -7.65
CA ASP A 40 8.57 0.66 -7.77
C ASP A 40 8.16 2.12 -7.95
N ARG A 41 7.13 2.36 -8.78
CA ARG A 41 6.61 3.71 -9.01
C ARG A 41 5.88 4.28 -7.81
N LEU A 42 5.34 3.41 -6.95
CA LEU A 42 4.77 3.77 -5.65
C LEU A 42 5.85 3.96 -4.58
N GLY A 43 7.10 3.58 -4.86
CA GLY A 43 8.18 3.57 -3.87
C GLY A 43 7.98 2.52 -2.77
N LEU A 44 7.29 1.42 -3.09
CA LEU A 44 6.97 0.35 -2.14
C LEU A 44 7.69 -0.92 -2.55
N ASN A 45 8.18 -1.68 -1.57
CA ASN A 45 8.61 -3.06 -1.80
C ASN A 45 7.44 -4.05 -1.58
N SER A 46 7.64 -5.30 -1.96
CA SER A 46 6.63 -6.37 -1.90
C SER A 46 6.10 -6.61 -0.47
N GLU A 47 6.98 -6.54 0.55
CA GLU A 47 6.62 -6.76 1.95
C GLU A 47 5.77 -5.61 2.50
N GLN A 48 6.17 -4.37 2.21
CA GLN A 48 5.41 -3.16 2.53
C GLN A 48 4.04 -3.19 1.86
N TRP A 49 3.98 -3.60 0.59
CA TRP A 49 2.73 -3.76 -0.15
C TRP A 49 1.81 -4.82 0.45
N LEU A 50 2.32 -6.00 0.78
CA LEU A 50 1.55 -7.07 1.42
C LEU A 50 1.01 -6.64 2.78
N THR A 51 1.83 -5.97 3.59
CA THR A 51 1.41 -5.41 4.88
C THR A 51 0.29 -4.39 4.68
N LEU A 52 0.45 -3.47 3.72
CA LEU A 52 -0.55 -2.45 3.42
C LEU A 52 -1.86 -3.06 2.91
N THR A 53 -1.83 -4.12 2.12
CA THR A 53 -3.03 -4.70 1.49
C THR A 53 -3.78 -5.69 2.38
N THR A 54 -3.11 -6.31 3.35
CA THR A 54 -3.73 -7.27 4.28
C THR A 54 -4.04 -6.69 5.65
N GLU A 55 -3.30 -5.65 6.05
CA GLU A 55 -3.38 -5.08 7.40
C GLU A 55 -3.76 -3.59 7.40
N PHE A 56 -4.28 -3.08 6.27
CA PHE A 56 -4.65 -1.67 6.13
C PHE A 56 -5.49 -1.17 7.31
N GLU A 57 -6.62 -1.82 7.56
CA GLU A 57 -7.58 -1.41 8.60
C GLU A 57 -7.05 -1.65 10.03
N LYS A 58 -6.01 -2.49 10.18
CA LYS A 58 -5.37 -2.74 11.47
C LYS A 58 -4.41 -1.60 11.86
N HIS A 59 -3.68 -1.06 10.88
CA HIS A 59 -2.61 -0.08 11.14
C HIS A 59 -2.95 1.34 10.70
N PHE A 60 -3.87 1.49 9.75
CA PHE A 60 -4.29 2.74 9.15
C PHE A 60 -5.81 2.86 9.21
N CYS A 61 -6.31 4.10 9.19
CA CYS A 61 -7.75 4.36 9.33
C CYS A 61 -8.25 5.33 8.26
N TYR A 62 -7.46 6.37 7.94
CA TYR A 62 -7.83 7.39 6.95
C TYR A 62 -6.80 7.59 5.84
N ALA A 63 -5.52 7.37 6.15
CA ALA A 63 -4.43 7.53 5.20
C ALA A 63 -3.28 6.59 5.58
N ALA A 64 -2.64 6.03 4.56
CA ALA A 64 -1.41 5.26 4.67
C ALA A 64 -0.31 5.93 3.83
N GLY A 65 0.94 5.60 4.14
CA GLY A 65 2.12 6.20 3.54
C GLY A 65 3.17 6.56 4.58
N ALA A 66 4.35 6.97 4.11
CA ALA A 66 5.47 7.37 4.93
C ALA A 66 5.10 8.52 5.88
N GLU A 67 5.77 8.59 7.03
CA GLU A 67 5.48 9.58 8.08
C GLU A 67 5.47 11.02 7.54
N GLN A 68 6.45 11.38 6.70
CA GLN A 68 6.60 12.72 6.14
C GLN A 68 5.36 13.14 5.35
N ILE A 69 4.91 12.28 4.43
CA ILE A 69 3.74 12.54 3.59
C ILE A 69 2.48 12.63 4.45
N ARG A 70 2.39 11.83 5.52
CA ARG A 70 1.22 11.87 6.42
C ARG A 70 1.20 13.10 7.31
N CYS A 71 2.36 13.63 7.70
CA CYS A 71 2.48 14.93 8.37
C CYS A 71 2.01 16.07 7.46
N GLU A 72 2.41 16.05 6.19
CA GLU A 72 1.94 17.01 5.18
C GLU A 72 0.44 16.86 4.88
N PHE A 73 -0.10 15.64 4.92
CA PHE A 73 -1.51 15.39 4.68
C PHE A 73 -2.41 15.74 5.88
N LYS A 74 -1.88 15.70 7.12
CA LYS A 74 -2.65 15.93 8.36
C LYS A 74 -3.52 17.19 8.33
N PRO A 75 -3.04 18.38 7.90
CA PRO A 75 -3.85 19.60 7.85
C PRO A 75 -5.11 19.48 6.99
N HIS A 76 -5.10 18.59 5.98
CA HIS A 76 -6.21 18.37 5.06
C HIS A 76 -7.28 17.40 5.60
N THR A 77 -7.06 16.80 6.77
CA THR A 77 -7.96 15.77 7.33
C THR A 77 -8.93 16.29 8.38
N GLY A 78 -8.71 17.49 8.93
CA GLY A 78 -9.51 18.03 10.04
C GLY A 78 -9.36 17.26 11.38
N HIS A 79 -8.50 16.24 11.46
CA HIS A 79 -8.32 15.43 12.66
C HIS A 79 -7.19 15.97 13.56
N GLN A 80 -7.44 16.02 14.87
CA GLN A 80 -6.43 16.42 15.86
C GLN A 80 -5.27 15.41 15.97
N ARG A 81 -5.56 14.11 15.80
CA ARG A 81 -4.58 13.01 15.89
C ARG A 81 -4.67 12.08 14.68
N MET A 82 -3.52 11.78 14.10
CA MET A 82 -3.38 10.79 13.03
C MET A 82 -3.09 9.41 13.67
N ARG A 83 -4.01 8.45 13.51
CA ARG A 83 -3.81 7.06 13.96
C ARG A 83 -2.90 6.31 12.98
N GLY A 84 -1.95 5.53 13.49
CA GLY A 84 -1.04 4.72 12.64
C GLY A 84 0.32 5.37 12.31
N MET A 85 0.68 6.50 12.96
CA MET A 85 1.97 7.17 12.71
C MET A 85 3.19 6.30 13.06
N GLY A 86 3.10 5.45 14.09
CA GLY A 86 4.19 4.54 14.45
C GLY A 86 4.53 3.53 13.34
N LYS A 87 3.52 3.04 12.64
CA LYS A 87 3.68 2.13 11.48
C LYS A 87 4.11 2.86 10.21
N ALA A 88 3.78 4.15 10.09
CA ALA A 88 4.27 4.99 9.00
C ALA A 88 5.78 5.28 9.06
N LYS A 89 6.43 5.08 10.22
CA LYS A 89 7.88 5.20 10.39
C LYS A 89 8.65 3.97 9.92
N THR A 90 7.96 2.83 9.81
CA THR A 90 8.55 1.55 9.41
C THR A 90 8.29 1.22 7.94
N LEU A 91 7.53 2.07 7.25
CA LEU A 91 7.33 2.08 5.80
C LEU A 91 8.33 3.04 5.17
#